data_AF-A0A2B7ZHX4-F1
#
_entry.id   AF-A0A2B7ZHX4-F1
#
_cell.length_a   1.000
_cell.length_b   1.000
_cell.length_c   1.000
_cell.angle_alpha   90.00
_cell.angle_beta   90.00
_cell.angle_gamma   90.00
#
_symmetry.space_group_name_H-M   'P 1'
#
loop_
_entity.id
_entity.type
_entity.pdbx_description
1 polymer ?
#
loop_
_entity_poly.entity_id
_entity_poly.type
_entity_poly.pdbx_seq_one_letter_code
_entity_poly.pdbx_strand_id
1 'polypeptide(L)' 'MKLIIALFSILAVAIAAPSTVDSRSDTAPAMVNAAGQVVPFDPAGVVVKL' A
#
# COMPACT_ATOMS: atom_id res chain seq x y z
N MET A 1 25.16 8.57 -29.81
CA MET A 1 23.69 8.76 -29.96
C MET A 1 22.87 7.73 -29.17
N LYS A 2 23.08 6.42 -29.38
CA LYS A 2 22.36 5.34 -28.65
C LYS A 2 22.43 5.43 -27.11
N LEU A 3 23.60 5.73 -26.57
CA LEU A 3 23.83 5.83 -25.12
C LEU A 3 23.11 7.02 -24.49
N ILE A 4 23.03 8.14 -25.21
CA ILE A 4 22.31 9.35 -24.79
C ILE A 4 20.81 9.07 -24.71
N ILE A 5 20.26 8.40 -25.74
CA ILE A 5 18.84 8.02 -25.78
C ILE A 5 18.50 7.10 -24.60
N ALA A 6 19.32 6.07 -24.35
CA ALA A 6 19.11 5.16 -23.23
C ALA A 6 19.12 5.89 -21.87
N LEU A 7 20.05 6.83 -21.68
CA LEU A 7 20.15 7.62 -20.45
C LEU A 7 18.89 8.48 -20.23
N PHE A 8 18.42 9.19 -21.27
CA PHE A 8 17.20 10.00 -21.16
C PHE A 8 15.94 9.16 -20.95
N SER A 9 15.86 7.96 -21.54
CA SER A 9 14.73 7.05 -21.32
C SER A 9 14.65 6.55 -19.87
N ILE A 10 15.79 6.19 -19.27
CA ILE A 10 15.84 5.74 -17.87
C ILE A 10 15.53 6.91 -16.92
N LEU A 11 16.11 8.08 -17.22
CA LEU A 11 15.89 9.28 -16.42
C LEU A 11 14.40 9.63 -16.39
N ALA A 12 13.70 9.60 -17.53
CA ALA A 12 12.27 9.89 -17.61
C ALA A 12 11.41 8.96 -16.74
N VAL A 13 11.73 7.66 -16.69
CA VAL A 13 11.02 6.69 -15.82
C VAL A 13 11.26 6.99 -14.34
N ALA A 14 12.48 7.39 -13.97
CA ALA A 14 12.82 7.67 -12.58
C ALA A 14 12.12 8.92 -12.02
N ILE A 15 11.84 9.94 -12.84
CA ILE A 15 11.12 11.16 -12.40
C ILE A 15 9.59 10.96 -12.39
N ALA A 16 9.07 10.07 -13.24
CA ALA A 16 7.64 9.81 -13.34
C ALA A 16 7.15 8.74 -12.35
N ALA A 17 8.06 7.95 -11.77
CA ALA A 17 7.70 6.97 -10.77
C ALA A 17 7.15 7.68 -9.51
N PRO A 18 6.02 7.24 -8.95
CA PRO A 18 5.54 7.75 -7.68
C PRO A 18 6.63 7.56 -6.62
N SER A 19 7.13 8.67 -6.07
CA SER A 19 8.16 8.65 -5.02
C SER A 19 7.58 8.20 -3.67
N THR A 20 6.26 8.25 -3.53
CA THR A 20 5.52 7.88 -2.34
C THR A 20 4.30 7.05 -2.72
N VAL A 21 4.02 6.03 -1.91
CA VAL A 21 2.73 5.34 -1.91
C VAL A 21 2.05 5.77 -0.63
N ASP A 22 1.13 6.73 -0.73
CA ASP A 22 0.27 7.07 0.41
C ASP A 22 -0.63 5.87 0.69
N SER A 23 -0.48 5.31 1.89
CA SER A 23 -1.32 4.20 2.33
C SER A 23 -2.73 4.74 2.53
N ARG A 24 -3.62 4.41 1.59
CA ARG A 24 -5.05 4.70 1.68
C ARG A 24 -5.65 3.95 2.86
N SER A 25 -5.88 4.66 3.96
CA SER A 25 -6.51 4.11 5.17
C SER A 25 -7.97 3.72 4.93
N ASP A 26 -8.60 4.27 3.90
CA ASP A 26 -9.94 3.94 3.40
C ASP A 26 -10.03 2.54 2.78
N THR A 27 -8.89 1.93 2.44
CA THR A 27 -8.80 0.53 1.98
C THR A 27 -8.33 -0.44 3.06
N ALA A 28 -8.19 -0.01 4.32
CA ALA A 28 -7.87 -0.93 5.41
C ALA A 28 -9.02 -1.95 5.59
N PRO A 29 -8.72 -3.26 5.70
CA PRO A 29 -9.76 -4.26 5.86
C PRO A 29 -10.52 -4.06 7.17
N ALA A 30 -11.86 -4.05 7.08
CA ALA A 30 -12.71 -3.99 8.25
C ALA A 30 -12.62 -5.29 9.06
N MET A 31 -12.71 -5.20 10.39
CA MET A 31 -12.81 -6.39 11.23
C MET A 31 -14.15 -7.07 10.97
N VAL A 32 -14.11 -8.37 10.64
CA VAL A 32 -15.31 -9.17 10.32
C VAL A 32 -15.43 -10.38 11.24
N ASN A 33 -16.66 -10.79 11.52
CA ASN A 33 -16.92 -12.06 12.24
C ASN A 33 -16.86 -13.27 11.28
N ALA A 34 -17.02 -14.48 11.82
CA ALA A 34 -17.02 -15.73 11.04
C ALA A 34 -18.15 -15.81 9.98
N ALA A 35 -19.18 -14.98 10.10
CA ALA A 35 -20.28 -14.86 9.14
C ALA A 35 -20.00 -13.76 8.07
N GLY A 36 -18.84 -13.10 8.11
CA GLY A 36 -18.44 -12.04 7.18
C GLY A 36 -19.07 -10.67 7.47
N GLN A 37 -19.68 -10.47 8.64
CA GLN A 37 -20.29 -9.20 9.01
C GLN A 37 -19.25 -8.26 9.62
N VAL A 38 -19.30 -6.98 9.27
CA VAL A 38 -18.45 -5.94 9.87
C VAL A 38 -18.83 -5.78 11.34
N VAL A 39 -17.84 -5.91 12.22
CA VAL A 39 -18.02 -5.79 13.67
C VAL A 39 -17.23 -4.61 14.22
N PRO A 40 -17.73 -3.93 15.28
CA PRO A 40 -16.96 -2.93 16.00
C PRO A 40 -15.66 -3.54 16.52
N PHE A 41 -14.58 -2.75 16.51
CA PHE A 41 -13.30 -3.18 17.06
C PHE A 41 -13.44 -3.50 18.56
N ASP A 42 -13.08 -4.73 18.95
CA ASP A 42 -13.05 -5.20 20.33
C ASP A 42 -11.59 -5.40 20.77
N PRO A 43 -11.00 -4.44 21.52
CA PRO A 43 -9.62 -4.54 21.97
C PRO A 43 -9.38 -5.69 22.97
N ALA A 44 -10.42 -6.21 23.62
CA ALA A 44 -10.28 -7.28 24.61
C ALA A 44 -10.05 -8.67 23.97
N GLY A 45 -10.46 -8.85 22.72
CA GLY A 45 -10.27 -10.09 21.96
C GLY A 45 -8.94 -10.17 21.20
N VAL A 46 -8.16 -9.09 21.16
CA VAL A 46 -6.91 -9.02 20.40
C VAL A 46 -5.76 -9.60 21.22
N VAL A 47 -5.43 -10.87 20.99
CA VAL A 47 -4.25 -11.50 21.57
C VAL A 47 -3.03 -11.11 20.72
N VAL A 48 -2.24 -10.15 21.19
CA VAL A 48 -0.93 -9.85 20.58
C VAL A 48 0.02 -10.97 20.96
N LYS A 49 0.39 -11.79 19.98
CA LYS A 49 1.41 -12.82 20.17
C LYS A 49 2.79 -12.15 20.12
N LEU A 50 3.48 -12.13 21.27
CA LEU A 50 4.89 -11.73 21.39
C LEU A 50 5.82 -12.72 20.70
#